data_AF-A0A3M1YDY0-F1
#
_entry.id   AF-A0A3M1YDY0-F1
#
_cell.length_a   1.000
_cell.length_b   1.000
_cell.length_c   1.000
_cell.angle_alpha   90.00
_cell.angle_beta   90.00
_cell.angle_gamma   90.00
#
_symmetry.space_group_name_H-M   'P 1'
#
loop_
_entity.id
_entity.type
_entity.pdbx_description
1 polymer ?
#
loop_
_entity_poly.entity_id
_entity_poly.type
_entity_poly.pdbx_seq_one_letter_code
_entity_poly.pdbx_strand_id
1 'polypeptide(L)'
;MLLFNVIFLPFIQQLIDFKASTSIIFSIAFGIAVDDTIRFISKYKLELMKNKPWIYALKRTFISSGKAIVVTSIILILDFCRFGHCLYMSTFYLGVLLSLTLFMVLLADLFLLPVLMLLMRAKPQD
;
A
#
# COMPACT_ATOMS: atom_id res chain seq x y z
N MET A 1 -36.31 15.72 -23.36
CA MET A 1 -35.57 14.47 -23.64
C MET A 1 -34.07 14.71 -23.88
N LEU A 2 -33.67 15.71 -24.69
CA LEU A 2 -32.25 16.03 -24.96
C LEU A 2 -31.47 16.52 -23.73
N LEU A 3 -32.03 17.43 -22.91
CA LEU A 3 -31.37 17.91 -21.68
C LEU A 3 -31.09 16.80 -20.65
N PHE A 4 -31.97 15.79 -20.58
CA PHE A 4 -31.76 14.63 -19.71
C PHE A 4 -30.57 13.80 -20.20
N ASN A 5 -30.49 13.43 -21.48
CA ASN A 5 -29.35 12.67 -21.99
C ASN A 5 -28.02 13.44 -21.95
N VAL A 6 -28.02 14.76 -22.20
CA VAL A 6 -26.80 15.57 -22.28
C VAL A 6 -26.21 15.89 -20.91
N ILE A 7 -27.02 15.92 -19.84
CA ILE A 7 -26.54 16.27 -18.49
C ILE A 7 -26.52 15.03 -17.58
N PHE A 8 -27.58 14.22 -17.60
CA PHE A 8 -27.74 13.10 -16.68
C PHE A 8 -26.77 11.96 -17.00
N LEU A 9 -26.61 11.60 -18.28
CA LEU A 9 -25.73 10.50 -18.70
C LEU A 9 -24.26 10.77 -18.35
N PRO A 10 -23.65 11.93 -18.70
CA PRO A 10 -22.26 12.21 -18.32
C PRO A 10 -22.09 12.39 -16.81
N PHE A 11 -23.11 12.89 -16.09
CA PHE A 11 -23.07 12.96 -14.63
C PHE A 11 -22.99 11.57 -13.98
N ILE A 12 -23.81 10.62 -14.48
CA ILE A 12 -23.75 9.21 -14.06
C ILE A 12 -22.39 8.60 -14.43
N GLN A 13 -21.86 8.88 -15.62
CA GLN A 13 -20.54 8.40 -16.05
C GLN A 13 -19.42 8.91 -15.13
N GLN A 14 -19.42 10.19 -14.79
CA GLN A 14 -18.43 10.77 -13.89
C GLN A 14 -18.50 10.20 -12.46
N LEU A 15 -19.70 9.90 -11.97
CA LEU A 15 -19.91 9.18 -10.72
C LEU A 15 -19.32 7.75 -10.76
N ILE A 16 -19.51 7.04 -11.87
CA ILE A 16 -18.96 5.70 -12.08
C ILE A 16 -17.44 5.76 -12.16
N ASP A 17 -16.87 6.70 -12.90
CA ASP A 17 -15.42 6.88 -13.05
C ASP A 17 -14.74 7.16 -11.70
N PHE A 18 -15.34 8.00 -10.86
CA PHE A 18 -14.80 8.27 -9.52
C PHE A 18 -14.82 7.02 -8.63
N LYS A 19 -15.91 6.25 -8.70
CA LYS A 19 -16.09 5.03 -7.90
C LYS A 19 -15.21 3.88 -8.39
N ALA A 20 -15.02 3.74 -9.70
CA ALA A 20 -14.12 2.78 -10.30
C ALA A 20 -12.65 3.13 -9.97
N SER A 21 -12.29 4.41 -10.08
CA SER A 21 -10.92 4.84 -9.80
C SER A 21 -10.53 4.56 -8.35
N THR A 22 -11.34 4.93 -7.37
CA THR A 22 -11.06 4.65 -5.95
C THR A 22 -10.96 3.14 -5.66
N SER A 23 -11.78 2.31 -6.32
CA SER A 23 -11.68 0.84 -6.21
C SER A 23 -10.37 0.29 -6.77
N ILE A 24 -9.88 0.84 -7.89
CA ILE A 24 -8.59 0.44 -8.48
C ILE A 24 -7.44 0.82 -7.56
N ILE A 25 -7.45 2.05 -7.04
CA ILE A 25 -6.47 2.56 -6.07
C ILE A 25 -6.41 1.63 -4.85
N PHE A 26 -7.57 1.28 -4.31
CA PHE A 26 -7.67 0.36 -3.19
C PHE A 26 -7.07 -1.02 -3.51
N SER A 27 -7.40 -1.59 -4.69
CA SER A 27 -6.88 -2.90 -5.08
C SER A 27 -5.35 -2.90 -5.23
N ILE A 28 -4.77 -1.82 -5.77
CA ILE A 28 -3.31 -1.67 -5.90
C ILE A 28 -2.67 -1.57 -4.50
N ALA A 29 -3.21 -0.68 -3.66
CA ALA A 29 -2.72 -0.47 -2.30
C ALA A 29 -2.76 -1.76 -1.47
N PHE A 30 -3.86 -2.50 -1.56
CA PHE A 30 -4.02 -3.79 -0.88
C PHE A 30 -3.01 -4.82 -1.38
N GLY A 31 -2.79 -4.90 -2.70
CA GLY A 31 -1.79 -5.81 -3.28
C GLY A 31 -0.38 -5.53 -2.77
N ILE A 32 0.02 -4.26 -2.69
CA ILE A 32 1.33 -3.85 -2.17
C ILE A 32 1.46 -4.21 -0.69
N ALA A 33 0.46 -3.87 0.14
CA ALA A 33 0.49 -4.15 1.57
C ALA A 33 0.59 -5.67 1.87
N VAL A 34 -0.13 -6.50 1.11
CA VAL A 34 -0.07 -7.96 1.24
C VAL A 34 1.31 -8.49 0.81
N ASP A 35 1.86 -8.01 -0.30
CA ASP A 35 3.18 -8.43 -0.78
C ASP A 35 4.31 -8.06 0.20
N ASP A 36 4.29 -6.84 0.72
CA ASP A 36 5.27 -6.37 1.71
C ASP A 36 5.18 -7.16 3.02
N THR A 37 3.96 -7.51 3.47
CA THR A 37 3.75 -8.40 4.62
C THR A 37 4.31 -9.80 4.38
N ILE A 38 4.04 -10.42 3.23
CA ILE A 38 4.53 -11.77 2.89
C ILE A 38 6.07 -11.78 2.85
N ARG A 39 6.68 -10.77 2.23
CA ARG A 39 8.13 -10.61 2.15
C ARG A 39 8.76 -10.48 3.54
N PHE A 40 8.11 -9.72 4.41
CA PHE A 40 8.55 -9.51 5.78
C PHE A 40 8.50 -10.79 6.62
N ILE A 41 7.36 -11.50 6.61
CA ILE A 41 7.17 -12.76 7.34
C ILE A 41 8.16 -13.83 6.85
N SER A 42 8.36 -13.92 5.53
CA SER A 42 9.29 -14.90 4.93
C SER A 42 10.73 -14.69 5.41
N LYS A 43 11.21 -13.43 5.45
CA LYS A 43 12.54 -13.13 6.01
C LYS A 43 12.62 -13.39 7.50
N TYR A 44 11.57 -13.07 8.26
CA TYR A 44 11.54 -13.31 9.70
C TYR A 44 11.64 -14.80 10.04
N LYS A 45 10.87 -15.66 9.34
CA LYS A 45 10.96 -17.11 9.48
C LYS A 45 12.38 -17.61 9.18
N LEU A 46 13.01 -17.08 8.14
CA LEU A 46 14.38 -17.44 7.77
C LEU A 46 15.42 -16.98 8.81
N GLU A 47 15.24 -15.84 9.46
CA GLU A 47 16.11 -15.39 10.57
C GLU A 47 15.84 -16.18 11.87
N LEU A 48 14.60 -16.61 12.12
CA LEU A 48 14.28 -17.50 13.25
C LEU A 48 14.94 -18.89 13.12
N MET A 49 15.00 -19.43 11.90
CA MET A 49 15.68 -20.71 11.63
C MET A 49 17.18 -20.68 11.91
N LYS A 50 17.78 -19.50 12.11
CA LYS A 50 19.20 -19.35 12.46
C LYS A 50 19.48 -19.51 13.97
N ASN A 51 18.54 -20.08 14.74
CA ASN A 51 18.66 -20.33 16.18
C ASN A 51 19.02 -19.09 17.02
N LYS A 52 18.62 -17.89 16.56
CA LYS A 52 18.84 -16.64 17.29
C LYS A 52 17.62 -16.30 18.14
N PRO A 53 17.79 -15.56 19.25
CA PRO A 53 16.65 -15.06 20.02
C PRO A 53 15.72 -14.27 19.10
N TRP A 54 14.42 -14.52 19.23
CA TRP A 54 13.37 -13.92 18.40
C TRP A 54 13.46 -12.38 18.31
N ILE A 55 13.86 -11.71 19.41
CA ILE A 55 14.05 -10.25 19.46
C ILE A 55 15.12 -9.80 18.44
N TYR A 56 16.17 -10.61 18.27
CA TYR A 56 17.27 -10.35 17.35
C TYR A 56 16.83 -10.63 15.92
N ALA A 57 16.11 -11.73 15.68
CA ALA A 57 15.55 -12.05 14.37
C ALA A 57 14.58 -10.97 13.89
N LEU A 58 13.72 -10.47 14.79
CA LEU A 58 12.78 -9.38 14.53
C LEU A 58 13.54 -8.08 14.18
N LYS A 59 14.50 -7.66 15.02
CA LYS A 59 15.29 -6.45 14.78
C LYS A 59 16.07 -6.53 13.45
N ARG A 60 16.69 -7.67 13.17
CA ARG A 60 17.43 -7.90 11.92
C ARG A 60 16.50 -7.83 10.70
N THR A 61 15.33 -8.44 10.81
CA THR A 61 14.32 -8.43 9.73
C THR A 61 13.75 -7.04 9.52
N PHE A 62 13.48 -6.29 10.59
CA PHE A 62 13.02 -4.91 10.51
C PHE A 62 14.05 -4.00 9.85
N ILE A 63 15.34 -4.13 10.20
CA ILE A 63 16.41 -3.35 9.58
C ILE A 63 16.60 -3.73 8.10
N SER A 64 16.48 -5.01 7.74
CA SER A 64 16.70 -5.46 6.36
C SER A 64 15.47 -5.23 5.47
N SER A 65 14.31 -5.79 5.84
CA SER A 65 13.06 -5.69 5.09
C SER A 65 12.42 -4.32 5.24
N GLY A 66 12.45 -3.68 6.41
CA GLY A 66 11.90 -2.34 6.59
C GLY A 66 12.62 -1.30 5.72
N LYS A 67 13.95 -1.40 5.58
CA LYS A 67 14.69 -0.57 4.60
C LYS A 67 14.24 -0.82 3.16
N ALA A 68 14.01 -2.09 2.79
CA ALA A 68 13.55 -2.43 1.45
C ALA A 68 12.16 -1.84 1.15
N ILE A 69 11.21 -1.97 2.10
CA ILE A 69 9.85 -1.42 2.00
C ILE A 69 9.89 0.10 1.84
N VAL A 70 10.67 0.80 2.67
CA VAL A 70 10.82 2.27 2.57
C VAL A 70 11.35 2.69 1.21
N VAL A 71 12.36 1.99 0.67
CA VAL A 71 12.93 2.32 -0.64
C VAL A 71 11.91 2.11 -1.75
N THR A 72 11.18 0.99 -1.75
CA THR A 72 10.15 0.71 -2.78
C THR A 72 9.00 1.71 -2.70
N SER A 73 8.55 2.08 -1.51
CA SER A 73 7.49 3.09 -1.35
C SER A 73 7.91 4.48 -1.81
N ILE A 74 9.17 4.89 -1.56
CA ILE A 74 9.69 6.17 -2.07
C ILE A 74 9.73 6.15 -3.61
N ILE A 75 10.18 5.05 -4.21
CA ILE A 75 10.18 4.89 -5.68
C ILE A 75 8.75 5.04 -6.23
N LEU A 76 7.77 4.38 -5.61
CA LEU A 76 6.36 4.48 -6.01
C LEU A 76 5.82 5.90 -5.88
N ILE A 77 6.07 6.59 -4.75
CA ILE A 77 5.64 7.98 -4.54
C ILE A 77 6.21 8.90 -5.62
N LEU A 78 7.50 8.74 -5.98
CA LEU A 78 8.13 9.52 -7.04
C LEU A 78 7.54 9.23 -8.43
N ASP A 79 7.19 7.97 -8.70
CA ASP A 79 6.57 7.55 -9.96
C ASP A 79 5.19 8.20 -10.14
N PHE A 80 4.35 8.15 -9.11
CA PHE A 80 3.02 8.78 -9.15
C PHE A 80 3.05 10.30 -9.10
N CYS A 81 4.07 10.89 -8.46
CA CYS A 81 4.30 12.34 -8.53
C CYS A 81 4.60 12.79 -9.96
N ARG A 82 5.36 12.00 -10.75
CA ARG A 82 5.57 12.26 -12.18
C ARG A 82 4.32 12.02 -13.01
N PHE A 83 3.54 10.99 -12.68
CA PHE A 83 2.28 10.68 -13.36
C PHE A 83 1.26 11.82 -13.25
N GLY A 84 1.25 12.55 -12.13
CA GLY A 84 0.39 13.71 -11.90
C GLY A 84 0.66 14.90 -12.85
N HIS A 85 1.81 14.98 -13.51
CA HIS A 85 2.10 16.07 -14.47
C HIS A 85 1.49 15.85 -15.87
N CYS A 86 0.81 14.73 -16.12
CA CYS A 86 0.08 14.54 -17.38
C CYS A 86 -1.09 15.54 -17.46
N LEU A 87 -1.24 16.18 -18.63
CA LEU A 87 -2.07 17.36 -18.97
C LEU A 87 -3.61 17.28 -18.70
N TYR A 88 -4.09 16.26 -17.97
CA TYR A 88 -5.50 15.95 -17.78
C TYR A 88 -5.94 16.08 -16.32
N MET A 89 -6.92 16.94 -16.05
CA MET A 89 -7.40 17.27 -14.69
C MET A 89 -7.90 16.06 -13.89
N SER A 90 -8.60 15.10 -14.50
CA SER A 90 -9.03 13.88 -13.79
C SER A 90 -7.85 13.03 -13.33
N THR A 91 -6.81 12.90 -14.16
CA THR A 91 -5.61 12.11 -13.84
C THR A 91 -4.79 12.76 -12.72
N PHE A 92 -4.82 14.10 -12.62
CA PHE A 92 -4.19 14.83 -11.53
C PHE A 92 -4.79 14.47 -10.16
N TYR A 93 -6.12 14.53 -10.02
CA TYR A 93 -6.78 14.17 -8.75
C TYR A 93 -6.52 12.72 -8.36
N LEU A 94 -6.53 11.81 -9.33
CA LEU A 94 -6.23 10.39 -9.09
C LEU A 94 -4.78 10.17 -8.67
N GLY A 95 -3.82 10.85 -9.32
CA GLY A 95 -2.40 10.76 -8.96
C GLY A 95 -2.13 11.25 -7.53
N VAL A 96 -2.76 12.37 -7.14
CA VAL A 96 -2.67 12.89 -5.77
C VAL A 96 -3.26 11.91 -4.76
N LEU A 97 -4.46 11.38 -5.04
CA LEU A 97 -5.13 10.43 -4.16
C LEU A 97 -4.28 9.16 -3.98
N LEU A 98 -3.72 8.64 -5.06
CA LEU A 98 -2.89 7.44 -5.04
C LEU A 98 -1.57 7.66 -4.27
N SER A 99 -0.91 8.80 -4.47
CA SER A 99 0.30 9.14 -3.72
C SER A 99 0.03 9.21 -2.21
N LEU A 100 -1.12 9.78 -1.81
CA LEU A 100 -1.52 9.84 -0.41
C LEU A 100 -1.83 8.44 0.14
N THR A 101 -2.53 7.60 -0.63
CA THR A 101 -2.82 6.21 -0.24
C THR A 101 -1.53 5.42 -0.04
N LEU A 102 -0.55 5.53 -0.94
CA LEU A 102 0.72 4.83 -0.83
C LEU A 102 1.56 5.30 0.35
N PHE A 103 1.50 6.60 0.66
CA PHE A 103 2.11 7.12 1.88
C PHE A 103 1.47 6.51 3.14
N MET A 104 0.14 6.39 3.16
CA MET A 104 -0.58 5.71 4.24
C MET A 104 -0.29 4.21 4.32
N VAL A 105 -0.13 3.53 3.19
CA VAL A 105 0.30 2.11 3.15
C VAL A 105 1.70 1.95 3.73
N LEU A 106 2.66 2.79 3.35
CA LEU A 106 4.01 2.75 3.92
C LEU A 106 3.99 2.93 5.44
N LEU A 107 3.23 3.92 5.93
CA LEU A 107 3.04 4.12 7.36
C LEU A 107 2.42 2.89 8.01
N ALA A 108 1.33 2.37 7.43
CA ALA A 108 0.68 1.17 7.90
C ALA A 108 1.67 0.00 7.96
N ASP A 109 2.48 -0.24 6.95
CA ASP A 109 3.45 -1.33 6.96
C ASP A 109 4.54 -1.13 8.02
N LEU A 110 5.04 0.09 8.21
CA LEU A 110 6.08 0.36 9.22
C LEU A 110 5.57 0.20 10.66
N PHE A 111 4.31 0.55 10.93
CA PHE A 111 3.69 0.48 12.26
C PHE A 111 2.95 -0.84 12.53
N LEU A 112 2.29 -1.41 11.52
CA LEU A 112 1.44 -2.60 11.65
C LEU A 112 2.27 -3.89 11.62
N LEU A 113 3.33 -4.00 10.79
CA LEU A 113 4.21 -5.18 10.79
C LEU A 113 4.82 -5.49 12.18
N PRO A 114 5.41 -4.54 12.93
CA PRO A 114 5.99 -4.85 14.23
C PRO A 114 4.90 -5.25 15.24
N VAL A 115 3.72 -4.62 15.17
CA VAL A 115 2.57 -4.98 16.01
C VAL A 115 2.06 -6.38 15.69
N LEU A 116 1.90 -6.71 14.40
CA LEU A 116 1.44 -8.02 13.95
C LEU A 116 2.40 -9.14 14.38
N MET A 117 3.71 -8.90 14.34
CA MET A 117 4.69 -9.86 14.82
C MET A 117 4.66 -10.04 16.35
N LEU A 118 4.44 -8.97 17.11
CA LEU A 118 4.22 -9.08 18.55
C LEU A 118 2.95 -9.88 18.85
N LEU A 119 1.87 -9.66 18.09
CA LEU A 119 0.59 -10.35 18.27
C LEU A 119 0.66 -11.84 17.87
N MET A 120 1.36 -12.18 16.78
CA MET A 120 1.57 -13.56 16.36
C MET A 120 2.33 -14.39 17.42
N ARG A 121 3.19 -13.76 18.22
CA ARG A 121 3.82 -14.42 19.37
C ARG A 121 2.91 -14.47 20.60
N ALA A 122 2.00 -13.50 20.77
CA ALA A 122 1.04 -13.51 21.86
C ALA A 122 0.03 -14.67 21.75
N LYS A 123 -0.14 -15.24 20.54
CA LYS A 123 -0.81 -16.53 20.38
C LYS A 123 0.15 -17.64 20.88
N PRO A 124 -0.20 -18.39 21.94
CA PRO A 124 0.61 -19.50 22.42
C PRO A 124 0.90 -20.44 21.24
N GLN A 125 2.18 -20.76 21.05
CA GLN A 125 2.56 -21.95 20.31
C GLN A 125 2.23 -23.13 21.22
N ASP A 126 0.99 -23.61 21.13
CA ASP A 126 0.63 -24.96 21.58
C ASP A 126 1.29 -25.99 20.65
#